data_AF-B9TKY4-F1
#
_entry.id   AF-B9TKY4-F1
#
_cell.length_a   1.000
_cell.length_b   1.000
_cell.length_c   1.000
_cell.angle_alpha   90.00
_cell.angle_beta   90.00
_cell.angle_gamma   90.00
#
_symmetry.space_group_name_H-M   'P 1'
#
loop_
_entity.id
_entity.type
_entity.pdbx_description
1 polymer ?
#
loop_
_entity_poly.entity_id
_entity_poly.type
_entity_poly.pdbx_seq_one_letter_code
_entity_poly.pdbx_strand_id
1 'polypeptide(L)'
;MLEQSLLQTLAGAAVKVPCLDEHKEDIPDLVSAMATLMVEASKIDYKSFDVAALNALRNADWPGDLDELESVVQNLLMTSLADVITQADVQRVLANFQGQATESAEQHMPLNLDQPLREARDEFERFYFQYHMRLVKNNMSRLSEISGLERTHLYRKLKQLGIKIKG
;
A
#
# COMPACT_ATOMS: atom_id res chain seq x y z
N MET A 1 -12.70 -34.18 4.35
CA MET A 1 -12.34 -34.39 5.77
C MET A 1 -10.82 -34.40 6.04
N LEU A 2 -9.95 -34.34 5.00
CA LEU A 2 -8.49 -34.41 5.13
C LEU A 2 -7.79 -33.06 5.44
N GLU A 3 -8.45 -31.91 5.25
CA GLU A 3 -7.77 -30.61 5.37
C GLU A 3 -7.62 -30.11 6.81
N GLN A 4 -8.57 -30.43 7.70
CA GLN A 4 -8.55 -29.93 9.08
C GLN A 4 -7.52 -30.64 9.97
N SER A 5 -7.29 -31.95 9.77
CA SER A 5 -6.28 -32.70 10.54
C SER A 5 -4.85 -32.30 10.17
N LEU A 6 -4.60 -32.03 8.89
CA LEU A 6 -3.31 -31.53 8.41
C LEU A 6 -3.01 -30.13 8.95
N LEU A 7 -4.00 -29.21 8.90
CA LEU A 7 -3.86 -27.87 9.47
C LEU A 7 -3.54 -27.89 10.96
N GLN A 8 -4.22 -28.74 11.75
CA GLN A 8 -3.91 -28.85 13.18
C GLN A 8 -2.51 -29.39 13.47
N THR A 9 -2.03 -30.33 12.65
CA THR A 9 -0.68 -30.90 12.81
C THR A 9 0.39 -29.87 12.50
N LEU A 10 0.19 -29.04 11.47
CA LEU A 10 1.11 -27.96 11.10
C LEU A 10 1.05 -26.78 12.07
N ALA A 11 -0.14 -26.46 12.61
CA ALA A 11 -0.34 -25.35 13.55
C ALA A 11 0.34 -25.58 14.92
N GLY A 12 0.58 -26.82 15.32
CA GLY A 12 1.22 -27.16 16.61
C GLY A 12 2.68 -26.68 16.73
N ALA A 13 3.32 -26.31 15.62
CA ALA A 13 4.68 -25.77 15.57
C ALA A 13 4.74 -24.44 14.78
N ALA A 14 3.62 -23.72 14.69
CA ALA A 14 3.57 -22.46 13.95
C ALA A 14 4.43 -21.38 14.65
N VAL A 15 5.49 -20.96 13.98
CA VAL A 15 6.29 -19.79 14.38
C VAL A 15 5.60 -18.55 13.81
N LYS A 16 5.17 -17.63 14.67
CA LYS A 16 4.66 -16.33 14.23
C LYS A 16 5.85 -15.52 13.70
N VAL A 17 5.83 -15.19 12.42
CA VAL A 17 6.77 -14.22 11.86
C VAL A 17 6.28 -12.83 12.29
N PRO A 18 7.08 -12.03 13.00
CA PRO A 18 6.70 -10.68 13.38
C PRO A 18 6.64 -9.79 12.14
N CYS A 19 5.75 -8.80 12.14
CA CYS A 19 5.69 -7.83 11.05
C CYS A 19 6.90 -6.87 11.15
N LEU A 20 7.37 -6.31 10.03
CA LEU A 20 8.48 -5.36 10.03
C LEU A 20 8.25 -4.13 10.94
N ASP A 21 7.00 -3.70 11.10
CA ASP A 21 6.62 -2.63 12.02
C ASP A 21 6.88 -2.96 13.51
N GLU A 22 6.90 -4.25 13.87
CA GLU A 22 7.21 -4.69 15.24
C GLU A 22 8.72 -4.59 15.55
N HIS A 23 9.58 -4.47 14.52
CA HIS A 23 11.05 -4.46 14.62
C HIS A 23 11.70 -3.47 13.64
N LYS A 24 11.28 -2.21 13.68
CA LYS A 24 11.86 -1.18 12.80
C LYS A 24 13.36 -0.99 13.04
N GLU A 25 13.85 -1.23 14.26
CA GLU A 25 15.27 -1.12 14.61
C GLU A 25 16.19 -2.00 13.75
N ASP A 26 15.69 -3.11 13.22
CA ASP A 26 16.47 -4.08 12.44
C ASP A 26 16.52 -3.72 10.94
N ILE A 27 15.70 -2.76 10.48
CA ILE A 27 15.63 -2.34 9.07
C ILE A 27 17.00 -1.98 8.49
N PRO A 28 17.88 -1.20 9.17
CA PRO A 28 19.19 -0.86 8.62
C PRO A 28 20.09 -2.08 8.33
N ASP A 29 20.06 -3.08 9.21
CA ASP A 29 20.84 -4.29 9.08
C ASP A 29 20.26 -5.19 7.99
N LEU A 30 18.93 -5.30 7.94
CA LEU A 30 18.19 -6.00 6.87
C LEU A 30 18.49 -5.42 5.50
N VAL A 31 18.43 -4.10 5.35
CA VAL A 31 18.74 -3.40 4.09
C VAL A 31 20.17 -3.68 3.63
N SER A 32 21.13 -3.64 4.55
CA SER A 32 22.53 -3.91 4.25
C SER A 32 22.76 -5.35 3.79
N ALA A 33 22.10 -6.31 4.45
CA ALA A 33 22.14 -7.72 4.07
C ALA A 33 21.46 -7.97 2.70
N MET A 34 20.25 -7.43 2.50
CA MET A 34 19.52 -7.51 1.24
C MET A 34 20.34 -6.94 0.08
N ALA A 35 20.93 -5.76 0.25
CA ALA A 35 21.75 -5.14 -0.79
C ALA A 35 22.96 -5.99 -1.17
N THR A 36 23.60 -6.63 -0.18
CA THR A 36 24.73 -7.55 -0.42
C THR A 36 24.28 -8.77 -1.21
N LEU A 37 23.18 -9.42 -0.80
CA LEU A 37 22.61 -10.58 -1.50
C LEU A 37 22.19 -10.24 -2.94
N MET A 38 21.61 -9.06 -3.14
CA MET A 38 21.20 -8.59 -4.46
C MET A 38 22.37 -8.36 -5.40
N VAL A 39 23.48 -7.82 -4.91
CA VAL A 39 24.72 -7.62 -5.69
C VAL A 39 25.36 -8.95 -6.07
N GLU A 40 25.30 -9.94 -5.19
CA GLU A 40 25.80 -11.29 -5.48
C GLU A 40 24.92 -12.02 -6.50
N ALA A 41 23.58 -11.91 -6.38
CA ALA A 41 22.62 -12.60 -7.22
C ALA A 41 22.40 -11.93 -8.58
N SER A 42 22.37 -10.60 -8.60
CA SER A 42 22.19 -9.76 -9.78
C SER A 42 23.47 -8.95 -9.91
N LYS A 43 24.22 -9.07 -11.03
CA LYS A 43 25.49 -8.36 -11.29
C LYS A 43 25.34 -6.83 -11.32
N ILE A 44 24.90 -6.24 -10.22
CA ILE A 44 24.64 -4.84 -9.96
C ILE A 44 25.81 -4.36 -9.11
N ASP A 45 26.31 -3.16 -9.37
CA ASP A 45 27.39 -2.60 -8.57
C ASP A 45 26.89 -2.29 -7.15
N TYR A 46 27.67 -2.69 -6.15
CA TYR A 46 27.36 -2.41 -4.75
C TYR A 46 27.36 -0.90 -4.51
N LYS A 47 26.28 -0.41 -3.90
CA LYS A 47 26.14 0.98 -3.46
C LYS A 47 25.98 1.01 -1.96
N SER A 48 26.73 1.90 -1.33
CA SER A 48 26.66 2.12 0.11
C SER A 48 25.47 3.00 0.46
N PHE A 49 24.87 2.80 1.63
CA PHE A 49 23.82 3.67 2.16
C PHE A 49 24.41 4.63 3.18
N ASP A 50 24.08 5.91 3.08
CA ASP A 50 24.44 6.85 4.14
C ASP A 50 23.55 6.65 5.39
N VAL A 51 23.99 7.21 6.52
CA VAL A 51 23.27 7.09 7.80
C VAL A 51 21.89 7.74 7.72
N ALA A 52 21.72 8.78 6.90
CA ALA A 52 20.45 9.49 6.75
C ALA A 52 19.42 8.68 5.95
N ALA A 53 19.86 7.93 4.94
CA ALA A 53 19.09 7.01 4.12
C ALA A 53 18.58 5.83 4.94
N LEU A 54 19.47 5.19 5.73
CA LEU A 54 19.08 4.10 6.62
C LEU A 54 18.06 4.56 7.67
N ASN A 55 18.25 5.75 8.26
CA ASN A 55 17.27 6.33 9.18
C ASN A 55 15.94 6.67 8.49
N ALA A 56 15.97 7.10 7.22
CA ALA A 56 14.75 7.36 6.46
C ALA A 56 13.97 6.07 6.17
N LEU A 57 14.66 4.98 5.79
CA LEU A 57 14.06 3.66 5.60
C LEU A 57 13.48 3.11 6.90
N ARG A 58 14.20 3.28 8.02
CA ARG A 58 13.72 2.89 9.36
C ARG A 58 12.42 3.59 9.75
N ASN A 59 12.32 4.89 9.48
CA ASN A 59 11.18 5.70 9.90
C ASN A 59 10.00 5.67 8.90
N ALA A 60 10.12 4.93 7.80
CA ALA A 60 9.04 4.76 6.84
C ALA A 60 7.98 3.75 7.36
N ASP A 61 6.80 3.80 6.73
CA ASP A 61 5.74 2.82 6.92
C ASP A 61 5.83 1.79 5.79
N TRP A 62 5.70 0.50 6.14
CA TRP A 62 5.88 -0.63 5.24
C TRP A 62 4.61 -1.49 5.18
N PRO A 63 3.52 -1.00 4.55
CA PRO A 63 2.27 -1.76 4.42
C PRO A 63 2.43 -3.12 3.70
N GLY A 64 3.44 -3.27 2.84
CA GLY A 64 3.81 -4.52 2.19
C GLY A 64 4.92 -5.31 2.90
N ASP A 65 5.26 -4.95 4.15
CA ASP A 65 6.25 -5.66 4.98
C ASP A 65 7.61 -5.83 4.26
N LEU A 66 8.28 -6.97 4.41
CA LEU A 66 9.56 -7.28 3.77
C LEU A 66 9.55 -7.20 2.24
N ASP A 67 8.44 -7.58 1.58
CA ASP A 67 8.35 -7.59 0.11
C ASP A 67 8.45 -6.16 -0.47
N GLU A 68 7.84 -5.19 0.23
CA GLU A 68 7.93 -3.78 -0.15
C GLU A 68 9.33 -3.22 0.14
N LEU A 69 9.92 -3.56 1.29
CA LEU A 69 11.29 -3.16 1.63
C LEU A 69 12.30 -3.65 0.58
N GLU A 70 12.22 -4.92 0.18
CA GLU A 70 13.08 -5.51 -0.84
C GLU A 70 12.95 -4.77 -2.18
N SER A 71 11.71 -4.50 -2.60
CA SER A 71 11.43 -3.77 -3.85
C SER A 71 12.01 -2.36 -3.83
N VAL A 72 11.90 -1.65 -2.70
CA VAL A 72 12.48 -0.31 -2.53
C VAL A 72 14.01 -0.36 -2.57
N VAL A 73 14.63 -1.30 -1.87
CA VAL A 73 16.10 -1.49 -1.87
C VAL A 73 16.60 -1.81 -3.27
N GLN A 74 15.93 -2.70 -4.01
CA GLN A 74 16.26 -3.00 -5.40
C GLN A 74 16.23 -1.75 -6.27
N ASN A 75 15.15 -0.96 -6.14
CA ASN A 75 14.98 0.25 -6.93
C ASN A 75 16.05 1.30 -6.60
N LEU A 76 16.45 1.42 -5.33
CA LEU A 76 17.53 2.31 -4.91
C LEU A 76 18.88 1.91 -5.51
N LEU A 77 19.20 0.62 -5.50
CA LEU A 77 20.43 0.10 -6.13
C LEU A 77 20.43 0.33 -7.64
N MET A 78 19.28 0.20 -8.31
CA MET A 78 19.18 0.37 -9.77
C MET A 78 19.10 1.84 -10.22
N THR A 79 18.44 2.71 -9.47
CA THR A 79 18.15 4.10 -9.90
C THR A 79 19.10 5.14 -9.33
N SER A 80 19.84 4.85 -8.26
CA SER A 80 20.87 5.77 -7.77
C SER A 80 21.97 5.93 -8.83
N LEU A 81 22.33 7.16 -9.16
CA LEU A 81 23.42 7.45 -10.10
C LEU A 81 24.79 7.46 -9.42
N ALA A 82 24.82 7.52 -8.09
CA ALA A 82 26.03 7.60 -7.27
C ALA A 82 26.30 6.30 -6.51
N ASP A 83 27.55 6.12 -6.08
CA ASP A 83 27.99 4.97 -5.27
C ASP A 83 27.47 5.03 -3.82
N VAL A 84 26.92 6.18 -3.41
CA VAL A 84 26.32 6.42 -2.10
C VAL A 84 24.86 6.79 -2.29
N ILE A 85 23.96 6.00 -1.72
CA ILE A 85 22.51 6.24 -1.68
C ILE A 85 22.23 7.19 -0.52
N THR A 86 21.59 8.32 -0.85
CA THR A 86 21.30 9.39 0.12
C THR A 86 19.85 9.36 0.58
N GLN A 87 19.55 10.09 1.66
CA GLN A 87 18.17 10.30 2.10
C GLN A 87 17.24 10.83 0.99
N ALA A 88 17.75 11.70 0.10
CA ALA A 88 16.95 12.24 -1.00
C ALA A 88 16.57 11.16 -2.02
N ASP A 89 17.44 10.18 -2.25
CA ASP A 89 17.16 9.03 -3.12
C ASP A 89 16.08 8.14 -2.52
N VAL A 90 16.18 7.86 -1.22
CA VAL A 90 15.17 7.11 -0.47
C VAL A 90 13.82 7.80 -0.56
N GLN A 91 13.75 9.10 -0.28
CA GLN A 91 12.49 9.86 -0.35
C GLN A 91 11.89 9.87 -1.75
N ARG A 92 12.72 9.99 -2.79
CA ARG A 92 12.28 9.93 -4.19
C ARG A 92 11.68 8.58 -4.53
N VAL A 93 12.34 7.48 -4.14
CA VAL A 93 11.83 6.12 -4.40
C VAL A 93 10.57 5.87 -3.59
N LEU A 94 10.55 6.17 -2.29
CA LEU A 94 9.36 6.03 -1.45
C LEU A 94 8.18 6.85 -1.97
N ALA A 95 8.40 8.07 -2.47
CA ALA A 95 7.34 8.86 -3.10
C ALA A 95 6.76 8.19 -4.36
N ASN A 96 7.59 7.48 -5.13
CA ASN A 96 7.11 6.69 -6.27
C ASN A 96 6.32 5.46 -5.81
N PHE A 97 6.76 4.77 -4.75
CA PHE A 97 6.05 3.63 -4.18
C PHE A 97 4.74 4.04 -3.48
N GLN A 98 4.69 5.21 -2.83
CA GLN A 98 3.48 5.77 -2.23
C GLN A 98 2.54 6.38 -3.28
N GLY A 99 3.09 6.98 -4.34
CA GLY A 99 2.35 7.38 -5.53
C GLY A 99 1.74 6.17 -6.24
N GLN A 100 2.50 5.07 -6.33
CA GLN A 100 2.00 3.79 -6.79
C GLN A 100 1.09 3.10 -5.78
N ALA A 101 1.18 3.30 -4.47
CA ALA A 101 0.20 2.80 -3.51
C ALA A 101 -1.12 3.57 -3.64
N THR A 102 -1.06 4.83 -4.07
CA THR A 102 -2.24 5.62 -4.43
C THR A 102 -2.85 5.14 -5.76
N GLU A 103 -2.05 4.69 -6.73
CA GLU A 103 -2.55 4.12 -8.00
C GLU A 103 -2.92 2.61 -7.93
N SER A 104 -2.25 1.83 -7.06
CA SER A 104 -2.44 0.38 -6.89
C SER A 104 -3.59 0.06 -5.94
N ALA A 105 -3.90 0.97 -5.00
CA ALA A 105 -5.14 0.91 -4.24
C ALA A 105 -6.35 1.44 -5.05
N GLU A 106 -6.17 1.94 -6.28
CA GLU A 106 -7.24 2.53 -7.07
C GLU A 106 -7.73 1.71 -8.27
N GLN A 107 -7.16 0.55 -8.62
CA GLN A 107 -7.67 -0.20 -9.80
C GLN A 107 -7.76 -1.73 -9.69
N HIS A 108 -8.04 -2.26 -8.50
CA HIS A 108 -9.01 -3.35 -8.46
C HIS A 108 -10.21 -2.83 -7.69
N MET A 109 -11.18 -2.25 -8.41
CA MET A 109 -12.54 -2.26 -7.90
C MET A 109 -12.85 -3.75 -7.67
N PRO A 110 -13.05 -4.23 -6.42
CA PRO A 110 -13.41 -5.61 -6.20
C PRO A 110 -14.87 -5.73 -6.64
N LEU A 111 -15.09 -5.79 -7.95
CA LEU A 111 -16.38 -6.14 -8.53
C LEU A 111 -16.53 -7.63 -8.30
N ASN A 112 -17.07 -8.00 -7.15
CA ASN A 112 -17.53 -9.34 -6.93
C ASN A 112 -18.74 -9.56 -7.85
N LEU A 113 -18.58 -10.38 -8.89
CA LEU A 113 -19.64 -10.70 -9.84
C LEU A 113 -20.49 -11.89 -9.37
N ASP A 114 -20.07 -12.59 -8.31
CA ASP A 114 -20.78 -13.72 -7.71
C ASP A 114 -21.85 -13.28 -6.70
N GLN A 115 -22.19 -11.99 -6.67
CA GLN A 115 -23.23 -11.41 -5.80
C GLN A 115 -24.44 -10.91 -6.62
N PRO A 116 -25.63 -10.76 -5.99
CA PRO A 116 -26.80 -10.19 -6.65
C PRO A 116 -26.53 -8.80 -7.25
N LEU A 117 -27.09 -8.52 -8.43
CA LEU A 117 -26.91 -7.25 -9.17
C LEU A 117 -27.15 -5.99 -8.32
N ARG A 118 -28.06 -6.07 -7.37
CA ARG A 118 -28.37 -4.97 -6.45
C ARG A 118 -27.19 -4.64 -5.54
N GLU A 119 -26.54 -5.66 -4.99
CA GLU A 119 -25.40 -5.51 -4.07
C GLU A 119 -24.16 -5.03 -4.82
N ALA A 120 -23.90 -5.60 -6.00
CA ALA A 120 -22.83 -5.15 -6.89
C ALA A 120 -22.98 -3.67 -7.29
N ARG A 121 -24.21 -3.22 -7.58
CA ARG A 121 -24.47 -1.81 -7.89
C ARG A 121 -24.25 -0.90 -6.69
N ASP A 122 -24.72 -1.31 -5.52
CA ASP A 122 -24.56 -0.51 -4.30
C ASP A 122 -23.07 -0.40 -3.91
N GLU A 123 -22.26 -1.46 -4.10
CA GLU A 123 -20.81 -1.41 -3.92
C GLU A 123 -20.12 -0.48 -4.93
N PHE A 124 -20.43 -0.59 -6.22
CA PHE A 124 -19.92 0.31 -7.25
C PHE A 124 -20.21 1.78 -6.90
N GLU A 125 -21.46 2.08 -6.55
CA GLU A 125 -21.87 3.43 -6.19
C GLU A 125 -21.13 3.93 -4.95
N ARG A 126 -20.91 3.06 -3.95
CA ARG A 126 -20.13 3.40 -2.75
C ARG A 126 -18.70 3.78 -3.11
N PHE A 127 -18.02 3.01 -3.96
CA PHE A 127 -16.68 3.33 -4.44
C PHE A 127 -16.66 4.64 -5.25
N TYR A 128 -17.60 4.80 -6.18
CA TYR A 128 -17.73 6.01 -7.01
C TYR A 128 -17.84 7.28 -6.15
N PHE A 129 -18.73 7.28 -5.16
CA PHE A 129 -18.91 8.45 -4.30
C PHE A 129 -17.71 8.67 -3.37
N GLN A 130 -17.10 7.62 -2.83
CA GLN A 130 -15.91 7.78 -1.98
C GLN A 130 -14.72 8.33 -2.76
N TYR A 131 -14.51 7.89 -4.00
CA TYR A 131 -13.47 8.40 -4.89
C TYR A 131 -13.68 9.90 -5.17
N HIS A 132 -14.87 10.28 -5.62
CA HIS A 132 -15.16 11.69 -5.91
C HIS A 132 -15.20 12.57 -4.66
N MET A 133 -15.60 12.06 -3.50
CA MET A 133 -15.54 12.79 -2.21
C MET A 133 -14.10 13.15 -1.82
N ARG A 134 -13.14 12.24 -2.05
CA ARG A 134 -11.71 12.52 -1.83
C ARG A 134 -11.22 13.63 -2.75
N LEU A 135 -11.54 13.56 -4.04
CA LEU A 135 -11.15 14.57 -5.03
C LEU A 135 -11.70 15.97 -4.72
N VAL A 136 -12.96 16.08 -4.29
CA VAL A 136 -13.61 17.37 -4.02
C VAL A 136 -13.49 17.86 -2.58
N LYS A 137 -12.68 17.18 -1.74
CA LYS A 137 -12.48 17.51 -0.31
C LYS A 137 -13.81 17.69 0.45
N ASN A 138 -14.73 16.74 0.31
CA ASN A 138 -16.07 16.76 0.94
C ASN A 138 -17.00 17.93 0.54
N ASN A 139 -16.70 18.66 -0.55
CA ASN A 139 -17.62 19.67 -1.07
C ASN A 139 -18.83 19.03 -1.76
N MET A 140 -19.96 18.98 -1.05
CA MET A 140 -21.19 18.34 -1.53
C MET A 140 -21.80 19.01 -2.75
N SER A 141 -21.58 20.33 -2.93
CA SER A 141 -22.06 21.07 -4.11
C SER A 141 -21.34 20.61 -5.38
N ARG A 142 -20.01 20.49 -5.31
CA ARG A 142 -19.21 19.95 -6.41
C ARG A 142 -19.49 18.47 -6.65
N LEU A 143 -19.74 17.69 -5.59
CA LEU A 143 -20.11 16.28 -5.74
C LEU A 143 -21.46 16.10 -6.45
N SER A 144 -22.47 16.94 -6.15
CA SER A 144 -23.75 16.93 -6.87
C SER A 144 -23.60 17.27 -8.36
N GLU A 145 -22.75 18.23 -8.69
CA GLU A 145 -22.46 18.60 -10.09
C GLU A 145 -21.77 17.48 -10.85
N ILE A 146 -20.75 16.83 -10.25
CA ILE A 146 -19.99 15.75 -10.88
C ILE A 146 -20.84 14.49 -11.04
N SER A 147 -21.65 14.16 -10.03
CA SER A 147 -22.52 12.98 -10.05
C SER A 147 -23.80 13.17 -10.86
N GLY A 148 -24.12 14.40 -11.28
CA GLY A 148 -25.37 14.75 -11.96
C GLY A 148 -26.62 14.55 -11.10
N LEU A 149 -26.46 14.36 -9.78
CA LEU A 149 -27.55 14.09 -8.85
C LEU A 149 -27.92 15.35 -8.08
N GLU A 150 -29.22 15.60 -7.97
CA GLU A 150 -29.76 16.61 -7.06
C GLU A 150 -29.30 16.38 -5.62
N ARG A 151 -28.99 17.47 -4.90
CA ARG A 151 -28.36 17.39 -3.56
C ARG A 151 -29.18 16.52 -2.60
N THR A 152 -30.50 16.69 -2.59
CA THR A 152 -31.42 15.91 -1.75
C THR A 152 -31.34 14.40 -2.05
N HIS A 153 -31.18 14.03 -3.32
CA HIS A 153 -31.07 12.64 -3.75
C HIS A 153 -29.69 12.06 -3.42
N LEU A 154 -28.64 12.87 -3.58
CA LEU A 154 -27.28 12.51 -3.19
C LEU A 154 -27.17 12.20 -1.69
N TYR A 155 -27.72 13.05 -0.81
CA TYR A 155 -27.73 12.80 0.63
C TYR A 155 -28.46 11.50 1.01
N ARG A 156 -29.62 11.24 0.39
CA ARG A 156 -30.37 10.00 0.61
C ARG A 156 -29.56 8.77 0.17
N LYS A 157 -28.88 8.89 -0.97
CA LYS A 157 -28.06 7.83 -1.55
C LYS A 157 -26.82 7.54 -0.68
N LEU A 158 -26.10 8.55 -0.24
CA LEU A 158 -24.95 8.41 0.66
C LEU A 158 -25.33 7.76 2.00
N LYS A 159 -26.51 8.12 2.54
CA LYS A 159 -27.05 7.51 3.76
C LYS A 159 -27.41 6.03 3.56
N GLN A 160 -28.01 5.68 2.42
CA GLN A 160 -28.33 4.30 2.05
C GLN A 160 -27.07 3.44 1.88
N LEU A 161 -25.99 4.02 1.36
CA LEU A 161 -24.69 3.36 1.16
C LEU A 161 -23.79 3.32 2.42
N GLY A 162 -24.28 3.83 3.56
CA GLY A 162 -23.54 3.80 4.84
C GLY A 162 -22.30 4.70 4.87
N ILE A 163 -22.18 5.67 3.95
CA ILE A 163 -21.03 6.58 3.89
C ILE A 163 -21.21 7.68 4.97
N LYS A 164 -20.35 7.65 6.00
CA LYS A 164 -20.36 8.66 7.08
C LYS A 164 -19.81 9.98 6.55
N ILE A 165 -20.68 10.96 6.35
CA ILE A 165 -20.31 12.33 6.05
C ILE A 165 -19.77 12.93 7.35
N LYS A 166 -18.44 13.08 7.48
CA LYS A 166 -17.85 13.89 8.55
C LYS A 166 -18.08 15.36 8.19
N GLY A 167 -18.99 15.99 8.92
CA GLY A 167 -19.16 17.45 8.93
C GLY A 167 -18.11 18.12 9.79
#